data_AF-A0A958XQU1-F1
#
_entry.id   AF-A0A958XQU1-F1
#
_cell.length_a   1.000
_cell.length_b   1.000
_cell.length_c   1.000
_cell.angle_alpha   90.00
_cell.angle_beta   90.00
_cell.angle_gamma   90.00
#
_symmetry.space_group_name_H-M   'P 1'
#
loop_
_entity.id
_entity.type
_entity.pdbx_description
1 polymer ?
#
loop_
_entity_poly.entity_id
_entity_poly.type
_entity_poly.pdbx_seq_one_letter_code
_entity_poly.pdbx_strand_id
1 'polypeptide(L)' 'MEMINAIGRRKTAVARVYLMKGEGKVTVNGKDYREYFPHVHVQHNVVDPFAVVG' A
#
# COMPACT_ATOMS: atom_id res chain seq x y z
N MET A 1 4.56 -3.11 20.16
CA MET A 1 4.30 -3.52 18.77
C MET A 1 4.74 -2.36 17.91
N GLU A 2 5.89 -2.47 17.25
CA GLU A 2 6.42 -1.36 16.44
C GLU A 2 5.59 -1.26 15.15
N MET A 3 4.89 -0.15 14.99
CA MET A 3 4.15 0.19 13.78
C MET A 3 4.86 1.38 13.13
N ILE A 4 5.31 1.18 11.90
CA ILE A 4 5.90 2.26 11.11
C ILE A 4 4.77 2.99 10.42
N ASN A 5 4.62 4.29 10.68
CA ASN A 5 3.66 5.14 10.01
C ASN A 5 4.35 6.03 8.98
N ALA A 6 3.76 6.12 7.80
CA ALA A 6 4.25 6.98 6.73
C ALA A 6 3.09 7.71 6.03
N ILE A 7 3.41 8.83 5.38
CA ILE A 7 2.45 9.61 4.61
C ILE A 7 2.91 9.66 3.15
N GLY A 8 2.05 9.22 2.24
CA GLY A 8 2.23 9.40 0.79
C GLY A 8 1.40 10.59 0.29
N ARG A 9 1.98 11.42 -0.57
CA ARG A 9 1.29 12.56 -1.20
C ARG A 9 1.58 12.57 -2.69
N ARG A 10 0.54 12.62 -3.53
CA ARG A 10 0.68 12.74 -4.99
C ARG A 10 -0.43 13.61 -5.54
N LYS A 11 -0.07 14.72 -6.20
CA LYS A 11 -1.02 15.76 -6.65
C LYS A 11 -1.89 16.24 -5.47
N THR A 12 -3.20 16.08 -5.55
CA THR A 12 -4.17 16.40 -4.49
C THR A 12 -4.47 15.21 -3.57
N ALA A 13 -3.96 14.01 -3.86
CA ALA A 13 -4.24 12.80 -3.09
C ALA A 13 -3.25 12.62 -1.93
N VAL A 14 -3.77 12.17 -0.78
CA VAL A 14 -3.00 11.90 0.44
C VAL A 14 -3.35 10.50 0.95
N ALA A 15 -2.33 9.69 1.25
CA ALA A 15 -2.46 8.37 1.83
C ALA A 15 -1.70 8.30 3.17
N ARG A 16 -2.29 7.66 4.18
CA ARG A 16 -1.60 7.28 5.42
C ARG A 16 -1.38 5.79 5.40
N VAL A 17 -0.13 5.38 5.53
CA VAL A 17 0.30 3.99 5.47
C VAL A 17 0.75 3.55 6.86
N TYR A 18 0.26 2.39 7.28
CA TYR A 18 0.66 1.73 8.51
C TYR A 18 1.29 0.39 8.16
N LEU A 19 2.57 0.25 8.49
CA LEU A 19 3.36 -0.95 8.25
C LEU A 19 3.57 -1.69 9.56
N MET A 20 3.23 -2.97 9.55
CA MET A 20 3.43 -3.90 10.65
C MET A 20 4.14 -5.14 10.11
N LYS A 21 4.99 -5.77 10.92
CA LYS A 21 5.62 -7.06 10.57
C LYS A 21 4.52 -8.13 10.53
N GLY A 22 4.38 -8.84 9.41
CA GLY A 22 3.34 -9.84 9.21
C GLY A 22 3.35 -10.46 7.81
N GLU A 23 2.24 -11.09 7.43
CA GLU A 23 2.06 -11.93 6.23
C GLU A 23 1.97 -11.16 4.89
N GLY A 24 2.32 -9.87 4.86
CA GLY A 24 2.34 -9.08 3.62
C GLY A 24 0.95 -8.74 3.05
N LYS A 25 -0.12 -8.85 3.84
CA LYS A 25 -1.47 -8.47 3.40
C LYS A 25 -1.62 -6.95 3.34
N VAL A 26 -2.06 -6.42 2.20
CA VAL A 26 -2.29 -4.99 1.98
C VAL A 26 -3.79 -4.72 1.87
N THR A 27 -4.33 -3.90 2.77
CA THR A 27 -5.72 -3.44 2.74
C THR A 27 -5.78 -1.93 2.57
N VAL A 28 -6.74 -1.45 1.78
CA VAL A 28 -6.97 -0.03 1.50
C VAL A 28 -8.42 0.30 1.83
N ASN A 29 -8.65 1.19 2.80
CA ASN A 29 -9.98 1.60 3.25
C ASN A 29 -10.92 0.41 3.58
N GLY A 30 -10.38 -0.64 4.18
CA GLY A 30 -11.14 -1.84 4.59
C GLY A 30 -11.40 -2.86 3.48
N LYS A 31 -10.92 -2.62 2.25
CA LYS A 31 -11.01 -3.56 1.12
C LYS A 31 -9.63 -4.11 0.76
N ASP A 32 -9.60 -5.22 0.03
CA ASP A 32 -8.36 -5.71 -0.57
C ASP A 32 -7.85 -4.73 -1.64
N TYR A 33 -6.53 -4.57 -1.77
CA TYR A 33 -5.98 -3.63 -2.73
C TYR A 33 -6.36 -3.97 -4.19
N ARG A 34 -6.59 -5.25 -4.50
CA ARG A 34 -7.03 -5.69 -5.84
C ARG A 34 -8.47 -5.29 -6.14
N GLU A 35 -9.32 -5.24 -5.13
CA GLU A 35 -10.71 -4.78 -5.26
C GLU A 35 -10.80 -3.25 -5.29
N TYR A 36 -9.94 -2.57 -4.52
CA TYR A 36 -9.91 -1.11 -4.49
C TYR A 36 -9.34 -0.52 -5.79
N PHE A 37 -8.33 -1.16 -6.38
CA PHE A 37 -7.74 -0.79 -7.65
C PHE A 37 -8.09 -1.83 -8.73
N PRO A 38 -9.14 -1.62 -9.54
CA PRO A 38 -9.59 -2.62 -10.53
C PRO A 38 -8.62 -2.80 -11.70
N HIS A 39 -7.74 -1.82 -11.95
CA HIS A 39 -6.79 -1.88 -13.06
C HIS A 39 -5.46 -2.50 -12.64
N VAL A 40 -5.04 -3.55 -13.37
CA VAL A 40 -3.81 -4.31 -13.11
C VAL A 40 -2.56 -3.43 -13.08
N HIS A 41 -2.44 -2.46 -13.99
CA HIS A 41 -1.30 -1.53 -14.01
C HIS A 41 -1.17 -0.69 -12.73
N VAL A 42 -2.29 -0.37 -12.07
CA VAL A 42 -2.27 0.35 -10.79
C VAL A 42 -1.89 -0.57 -9.64
N GLN A 43 -2.29 -1.85 -9.71
CA GLN A 43 -1.95 -2.85 -8.69
C GLN A 43 -0.43 -3.06 -8.61
N HIS A 44 0.26 -3.11 -9.76
CA HIS A 44 1.73 -3.21 -9.80
C HIS A 44 2.40 -2.06 -9.04
N ASN A 45 1.97 -0.81 -9.29
CA ASN A 45 2.52 0.38 -8.61
C ASN A 45 2.44 0.32 -7.07
N VAL A 46 1.49 -0.43 -6.50
CA VAL A 46 1.35 -0.59 -5.05
C VAL A 46 2.39 -1.57 -4.50
N VAL A 47 2.78 -2.58 -5.28
CA VAL A 47 3.68 -3.67 -4.87
C VAL A 47 5.14 -3.36 -5.23
N ASP A 48 5.40 -2.57 -6.26
CA ASP A 48 6.74 -2.25 -6.77
C ASP A 48 7.75 -1.84 -5.68
N PRO A 49 7.41 -0.99 -4.68
CA PRO A 49 8.39 -0.61 -3.65
C PRO A 49 8.91 -1.80 -2.82
N PHE A 50 8.08 -2.83 -2.62
CA PHE A 50 8.47 -4.05 -1.92
C PHE A 50 9.31 -4.99 -2.80
N ALA A 51 9.16 -4.91 -4.12
CA ALA A 51 9.94 -5.72 -5.05
C ALA A 51 11.38 -5.21 -5.23
N VAL A 52 11.59 -3.89 -5.12
CA VAL A 52 12.92 -3.27 -5.24
C VAL A 52 13.77 -3.47 -3.97
N VAL A 53 13.13 -3.56 -2.81
CA VAL A 53 13.79 -3.72 -1.51
C VAL A 53 13.64 -5.17 -1.07
N GLY A 54 14.39 -6.06 -1.75
CA GLY A 54 14.54 -7.48 -1.43
C GLY A 54 15.99 -7.82 -1.17
#